data_AF-A0A2W0QU75-F1
#
_entry.id   AF-A0A2W0QU75-F1
#
_cell.length_a   1.000
_cell.length_b   1.000
_cell.length_c   1.000
_cell.angle_alpha   90.00
_cell.angle_beta   90.00
_cell.angle_gamma   90.00
#
_symmetry.space_group_name_H-M   'P 1'
#
loop_
_entity.id
_entity.type
_entity.pdbx_description
1 polymer ?
#
loop_
_entity_poly.entity_id
_entity_poly.type
_entity_poly.pdbx_seq_one_letter_code
_entity_poly.pdbx_strand_id
1 'polypeptide(L)'
;MAEETIFSKIIRREIPSDIVYQDELVTAFRDISPQAPTHILIVPNVLIPTVNDVTAEHELALGRMMTVAAKIARDEGLADDGYRLIVNCNRHGGQEVYHIHMHLLGGRPLGPMLAHKG
;
A
#
# COMPACT_ATOMS: atom_id res chain seq x y z
N MET A 1 14.42 -15.17 -11.25
CA MET A 1 14.89 -14.10 -10.34
C MET A 1 13.78 -13.07 -10.34
N ALA A 2 13.19 -12.77 -9.19
CA ALA A 2 12.15 -11.73 -9.13
C ALA A 2 12.80 -10.39 -9.49
N GLU A 3 12.32 -9.74 -10.54
CA GLU A 3 12.86 -8.46 -10.97
C GLU A 3 12.54 -7.38 -9.93
N GLU A 4 13.57 -6.62 -9.59
CA GLU A 4 13.49 -5.52 -8.65
C GLU A 4 12.52 -4.43 -9.15
N THR A 5 11.57 -4.01 -8.31
CA THR A 5 10.66 -2.91 -8.64
C THR A 5 11.16 -1.56 -8.12
N ILE A 6 10.56 -0.46 -8.59
CA ILE A 6 10.80 0.90 -8.09
C ILE A 6 10.61 1.01 -6.56
N PHE A 7 9.71 0.20 -5.97
CA PHE A 7 9.50 0.18 -4.52
C PHE A 7 10.73 -0.30 -3.77
N SER A 8 11.50 -1.23 -4.32
CA SER A 8 12.74 -1.71 -3.70
C SER A 8 13.77 -0.57 -3.54
N LYS A 9 13.85 0.32 -4.54
CA LYS A 9 14.68 1.53 -4.49
C LYS A 9 14.17 2.53 -3.45
N ILE A 10 12.85 2.69 -3.33
CA ILE A 10 12.22 3.53 -2.31
C ILE A 10 12.50 3.00 -0.90
N ILE A 11 12.29 1.70 -0.67
CA ILE A 11 12.54 1.02 0.61
C ILE A 11 13.99 1.25 1.05
N ARG A 12 14.95 1.11 0.13
CA ARG A 12 16.38 1.35 0.40
C ARG A 12 16.81 2.81 0.33
N ARG A 13 15.87 3.75 0.12
CA ARG A 13 16.13 5.20 0.03
C ARG A 13 17.12 5.59 -1.06
N GLU A 14 17.19 4.81 -2.14
CA GLU A 14 18.04 5.06 -3.30
C GLU A 14 17.44 6.12 -4.23
N ILE A 15 16.14 6.37 -4.14
CA ILE A 15 15.44 7.44 -4.86
C ILE A 15 14.56 8.28 -3.89
N PRO A 16 14.31 9.56 -4.20
CA PRO A 16 13.44 10.40 -3.39
C PRO A 16 12.03 9.84 -3.27
N SER A 17 11.49 9.87 -2.06
CA SER A 17 10.11 9.49 -1.73
C SER A 17 9.72 10.14 -0.41
N ASP A 18 8.44 10.46 -0.24
CA ASP A 18 7.90 10.92 1.04
C ASP A 18 7.52 9.71 1.90
N ILE A 19 8.52 9.15 2.60
CA ILE A 19 8.35 8.03 3.52
C ILE A 19 7.72 8.54 4.82
N VAL A 20 6.50 8.10 5.10
CA VAL A 20 5.73 8.48 6.29
C VAL A 20 5.85 7.45 7.42
N TYR A 21 6.29 6.23 7.10
CA TYR A 21 6.56 5.17 8.08
C TYR A 21 7.57 4.17 7.53
N GLN A 22 8.48 3.69 8.36
CA GLN A 22 9.37 2.58 8.01
C GLN A 22 9.78 1.83 9.28
N ASP A 23 9.66 0.50 9.25
CA ASP A 23 10.24 -0.39 10.26
C ASP A 23 10.93 -1.59 9.57
N GLU A 24 11.26 -2.63 10.33
CA GLU A 24 11.94 -3.84 9.82
C GLU A 24 11.10 -4.63 8.81
N LEU A 25 9.78 -4.54 8.88
CA LEU A 25 8.86 -5.37 8.10
C LEU A 25 8.22 -4.62 6.92
N VAL A 26 7.90 -3.33 7.10
CA VAL A 26 7.14 -2.56 6.12
C VAL A 26 7.67 -1.13 5.95
N THR A 27 7.43 -0.57 4.77
CA THR A 27 7.65 0.84 4.45
C THR A 27 6.33 1.42 3.94
N ALA A 28 5.99 2.65 4.34
CA ALA A 28 4.86 3.38 3.80
C ALA A 28 5.28 4.76 3.30
N PHE A 29 4.78 5.14 2.13
CA PHE A 29 5.14 6.40 1.47
C PHE A 29 3.98 6.95 0.65
N ARG A 30 3.97 8.26 0.41
CA ARG A 30 2.91 8.89 -0.40
C ARG A 30 3.00 8.44 -1.85
N ASP A 31 1.85 8.18 -2.45
CA ASP A 31 1.76 7.89 -3.88
C ASP A 31 2.14 9.14 -4.70
N ILE A 32 2.87 8.95 -5.80
CA ILE A 32 3.31 10.04 -6.69
C ILE A 32 2.15 10.66 -7.48
N SER A 33 1.07 9.90 -7.69
CA SER A 33 -0.14 10.26 -8.44
C SER A 33 -1.39 10.05 -7.56
N PRO A 34 -1.59 10.88 -6.52
CA PRO A 34 -2.65 10.68 -5.52
C PRO A 34 -4.06 10.69 -6.12
N GLN A 35 -4.90 9.70 -5.77
CA GLN A 35 -6.30 9.56 -6.21
C GLN A 35 -7.31 10.08 -5.16
N ALA A 36 -6.82 10.43 -3.98
CA ALA A 36 -7.56 11.02 -2.87
C ALA A 36 -6.63 11.98 -2.11
N PRO A 37 -7.17 12.92 -1.30
CA PRO A 37 -6.37 13.85 -0.51
C PRO A 37 -5.26 13.16 0.30
N THR A 38 -5.57 12.02 0.92
CA THR A 38 -4.56 11.09 1.41
C THR A 38 -4.53 9.86 0.50
N HIS A 39 -3.38 9.62 -0.14
CA HIS A 39 -3.09 8.39 -0.88
C HIS A 39 -1.68 7.91 -0.51
N ILE A 40 -1.61 6.85 0.28
CA ILE A 40 -0.36 6.29 0.81
C ILE A 40 -0.27 4.83 0.39
N LEU A 41 0.91 4.41 -0.07
CA LEU A 41 1.22 3.01 -0.34
C LEU A 41 1.94 2.42 0.86
N ILE A 42 1.50 1.25 1.31
CA ILE A 42 2.12 0.48 2.38
C ILE A 42 2.60 -0.82 1.77
N VAL A 43 3.90 -1.11 1.88
CA VAL A 43 4.56 -2.25 1.23
C VAL A 43 5.36 -3.07 2.24
N PRO A 44 5.44 -4.40 2.11
CA PRO A 44 6.46 -5.17 2.82
C PRO A 44 7.86 -4.76 2.32
N ASN A 45 8.86 -4.88 3.19
CA ASN A 45 10.24 -4.60 2.81
C ASN A 45 10.84 -5.70 1.92
N VAL A 46 10.33 -6.92 2.06
CA VAL A 46 10.67 -8.06 1.20
C VAL A 46 9.81 -8.05 -0.07
N LEU A 47 10.43 -8.29 -1.22
CA LEU A 47 9.75 -8.36 -2.50
C LEU A 47 8.83 -9.58 -2.57
N ILE A 48 7.52 -9.33 -2.59
CA ILE A 48 6.48 -10.33 -2.87
C ILE A 48 5.72 -9.83 -4.12
N PRO A 49 5.81 -10.50 -5.29
CA PRO A 49 5.31 -9.93 -6.54
C PRO A 49 3.80 -9.68 -6.57
N THR A 50 3.00 -10.66 -6.13
CA THR A 50 1.54 -10.60 -6.09
C THR A 50 1.03 -11.20 -4.78
N VAL A 51 -0.24 -10.96 -4.45
CA VAL A 51 -0.86 -11.58 -3.26
C VAL A 51 -0.88 -13.11 -3.37
N ASN A 52 -0.77 -13.68 -4.58
CA ASN A 52 -0.69 -15.13 -4.76
C ASN A 52 0.64 -15.72 -4.28
N ASP A 53 1.68 -14.89 -4.11
CA ASP A 53 3.03 -15.32 -3.74
C ASP A 53 3.26 -15.27 -2.22
N VAL A 54 2.25 -14.91 -1.43
CA VAL A 54 2.35 -14.91 0.03
C VAL A 54 2.37 -16.33 0.58
N THR A 55 3.05 -16.50 1.71
CA THR A 55 3.19 -17.76 2.45
C THR A 55 3.05 -17.44 3.94
N ALA A 56 2.99 -18.48 4.78
CA ALA A 56 2.89 -18.31 6.23
C ALA A 56 4.05 -17.47 6.83
N GLU A 57 5.23 -17.46 6.21
CA GLU A 57 6.38 -16.67 6.69
C GLU A 57 6.14 -15.15 6.55
N HIS A 58 5.23 -14.75 5.68
CA HIS A 58 4.90 -13.36 5.39
C HIS A 58 3.81 -12.80 6.32
N GLU A 59 3.12 -13.64 7.09
CA GLU A 59 1.95 -13.25 7.90
C GLU A 59 2.23 -12.07 8.83
N LEU A 60 3.42 -12.04 9.45
CA LEU A 60 3.80 -10.96 10.35
C LEU A 60 3.92 -9.61 9.61
N ALA A 61 4.49 -9.59 8.41
CA ALA A 61 4.60 -8.37 7.60
C ALA A 61 3.22 -7.94 7.06
N LEU A 62 2.40 -8.88 6.61
CA LEU A 62 1.05 -8.61 6.12
C LEU A 62 0.14 -8.05 7.24
N GLY A 63 0.22 -8.62 8.45
CA GLY A 63 -0.45 -8.07 9.62
C GLY A 63 0.09 -6.69 10.01
N ARG A 64 1.41 -6.50 9.91
CA ARG A 64 2.04 -5.19 10.16
C ARG A 64 1.49 -4.13 9.20
N MET A 65 1.30 -4.43 7.91
CA MET A 65 0.69 -3.50 6.95
C MET A 65 -0.67 -2.96 7.44
N MET A 66 -1.53 -3.83 8.00
CA MET A 66 -2.84 -3.43 8.55
C MET A 66 -2.71 -2.50 9.76
N THR A 67 -1.83 -2.85 10.70
CA THR A 67 -1.62 -2.03 11.90
C THR A 67 -0.99 -0.67 11.59
N VAL A 68 -0.09 -0.63 10.60
CA VAL A 68 0.52 0.60 10.10
C VAL A 68 -0.50 1.45 9.35
N ALA A 69 -1.37 0.84 8.54
CA ALA A 69 -2.47 1.56 7.90
C ALA A 69 -3.38 2.26 8.92
N ALA A 70 -3.77 1.55 9.98
CA ALA A 70 -4.59 2.14 11.05
C ALA A 70 -3.85 3.24 11.83
N LYS A 71 -2.53 3.09 12.04
CA LYS A 71 -1.70 4.14 12.64
C LYS A 71 -1.66 5.39 11.77
N ILE A 72 -1.30 5.24 10.50
CA ILE A 72 -1.20 6.34 9.54
C ILE A 72 -2.55 7.04 9.37
N ALA A 73 -3.65 6.28 9.32
CA ALA A 73 -4.98 6.87 9.24
C ALA A 73 -5.32 7.76 10.45
N ARG A 74 -4.87 7.40 11.67
CA ARG A 74 -5.00 8.29 12.84
C ARG A 74 -4.11 9.52 12.72
N ASP A 75 -2.86 9.32 12.31
CA ASP A 75 -1.87 10.39 12.19
C ASP A 75 -2.25 11.42 11.10
N GLU A 76 -2.93 10.98 10.03
CA GLU A 76 -3.45 11.80 8.93
C GLU A 76 -4.87 12.35 9.22
N GLY A 77 -5.45 12.10 10.40
CA GLY A 77 -6.78 12.60 10.76
C GLY A 77 -7.95 11.96 10.01
N LEU A 78 -7.76 10.75 9.47
CA LEU A 78 -8.77 10.02 8.69
C LEU A 78 -9.62 9.06 9.51
N ALA A 79 -9.20 8.73 10.73
CA ALA A 79 -9.73 7.58 11.45
C ALA A 79 -11.23 7.68 11.77
N ASP A 80 -11.72 8.88 12.07
CA ASP A 80 -13.13 9.10 12.45
C ASP A 80 -14.04 9.24 11.22
N ASP A 81 -13.59 9.95 10.18
CA ASP A 81 -14.34 10.11 8.92
C ASP A 81 -14.33 8.84 8.05
N GLY A 82 -13.29 8.02 8.20
CA GLY A 82 -13.10 6.75 7.51
C GLY A 82 -12.15 6.81 6.32
N TYR A 83 -11.72 5.62 5.89
CA TYR A 83 -10.76 5.40 4.81
C TYR A 83 -10.99 4.05 4.13
N ARG A 84 -10.36 3.81 2.98
CA ARG A 84 -10.40 2.53 2.27
C ARG A 84 -9.00 1.96 2.13
N LEU A 85 -8.88 0.65 2.34
CA LEU A 85 -7.69 -0.14 2.06
C LEU A 85 -7.94 -0.98 0.80
N ILE A 86 -7.02 -0.93 -0.17
CA ILE A 86 -7.13 -1.68 -1.43
C ILE A 86 -5.80 -2.38 -1.70
N VAL A 87 -5.87 -3.66 -2.09
CA VAL A 87 -4.74 -4.40 -2.63
C VAL A 87 -5.16 -4.99 -3.98
N ASN A 88 -4.42 -4.65 -5.03
CA ASN A 88 -4.71 -5.09 -6.39
C ASN A 88 -3.84 -6.29 -6.75
N CYS A 89 -4.43 -7.32 -7.37
CA CYS A 89 -3.72 -8.53 -7.79
C CYS A 89 -3.99 -8.83 -9.27
N ASN A 90 -2.92 -8.92 -10.05
CA ASN A 90 -2.94 -9.24 -11.49
C ASN A 90 -3.84 -8.30 -12.33
N ARG A 91 -4.10 -8.72 -13.58
CA ARG A 91 -4.84 -7.95 -14.59
C ARG A 91 -6.25 -7.53 -14.17
N HIS A 92 -7.03 -8.41 -13.55
CA HIS A 92 -8.41 -8.08 -13.15
C HIS A 92 -8.48 -7.17 -11.93
N GLY A 93 -7.45 -7.17 -11.07
CA GLY A 93 -7.30 -6.19 -9.99
C GLY A 93 -6.70 -4.87 -10.44
N GLY A 94 -6.12 -4.78 -11.65
CA GLY A 94 -5.44 -3.59 -12.13
C GLY A 94 -4.06 -3.38 -11.47
N GLN A 95 -3.34 -4.46 -11.17
CA GLN A 95 -1.99 -4.35 -10.61
C GLN A 95 -0.99 -3.83 -11.65
N GLU A 96 -0.31 -2.73 -11.35
CA GLU A 96 0.71 -2.12 -12.22
C GLU A 96 2.14 -2.38 -11.73
N VAL A 97 2.37 -2.32 -10.41
CA VAL A 97 3.67 -2.62 -9.80
C VAL A 97 3.63 -4.01 -9.17
N TYR A 98 4.52 -4.89 -9.62
CA TYR A 98 4.65 -6.29 -9.15
C TYR A 98 5.51 -6.39 -7.89
N HIS A 99 5.08 -5.65 -6.87
CA HIS A 99 5.47 -5.76 -5.48
C HIS A 99 4.20 -5.42 -4.70
N ILE A 100 3.64 -6.37 -3.93
CA ILE A 100 2.37 -6.17 -3.24
C ILE A 100 2.38 -4.87 -2.45
N HIS A 101 1.27 -4.15 -2.52
CA HIS A 101 1.11 -2.87 -1.85
C HIS A 101 -0.35 -2.69 -1.49
N MET A 102 -0.56 -2.04 -0.36
CA MET A 102 -1.87 -1.62 0.11
C MET A 102 -2.00 -0.12 -0.06
N HIS A 103 -2.99 0.30 -0.83
CA HIS A 103 -3.41 1.69 -0.92
C HIS A 103 -4.21 2.04 0.33
N LEU A 104 -3.79 3.06 1.07
CA LEU A 104 -4.58 3.78 2.07
C LEU A 104 -5.12 5.06 1.43
N LEU A 105 -6.45 5.12 1.26
CA LEU A 105 -7.16 6.21 0.60
C LEU A 105 -8.12 6.89 1.57
N GLY A 106 -8.09 8.22 1.66
CA GLY A 106 -8.98 8.97 2.55
C GLY A 106 -8.98 10.48 2.33
N GLY A 107 -9.66 11.20 3.22
CA GLY A 107 -9.76 12.67 3.23
C GLY A 107 -10.96 13.23 2.45
N ARG A 108 -11.87 12.35 2.02
CA ARG A 108 -13.18 12.67 1.43
C ARG A 108 -14.06 11.41 1.35
N PRO A 109 -15.38 11.52 1.16
CA PRO A 109 -16.20 10.40 0.71
C PRO A 109 -15.63 9.79 -0.58
N LEU A 110 -15.32 8.48 -0.56
CA LEU A 110 -14.67 7.78 -1.67
C LEU A 110 -15.64 7.21 -2.71
N GLY A 111 -16.95 7.32 -2.47
CA GLY A 111 -17.98 6.77 -3.35
C GLY A 111 -18.06 5.23 -3.30
N PRO A 112 -18.72 4.60 -4.29
CA PRO A 112 -18.91 3.15 -4.34
C PRO A 112 -17.60 2.36 -4.30
N MET A 113 -17.66 1.09 -3.87
CA MET A 113 -16.49 0.20 -3.82
C MET A 113 -16.04 -0.25 -5.21
N LEU A 114 -17.00 -0.57 -6.09
CA LEU A 114 -16.75 -0.97 -7.47
C LEU A 114 -17.61 -0.13 -8.39
N ALA A 115 -17.10 0.17 -9.58
CA ALA A 115 -17.90 0.75 -10.65
C ALA A 115 -18.99 -0.25 -11.07
N HIS A 116 -20.17 0.27 -11.43
CA HIS A 116 -21.19 -0.56 -12.06
C HIS A 116 -20.68 -1.06 -13.41
N LYS A 117 -20.87 -2.35 -13.68
CA LYS A 117 -20.80 -2.86 -15.05
C LYS A 117 -22.06 -2.39 -15.76
N GLY A 118 -21.90 -1.54 -16.76
CA GLY A 118 -22.95 -1.25 -17.73
C GLY A 118 -23.31 -2.47 -18.55
#